data_AF-A0A7K2EG63-F1
#
_entry.id   AF-A0A7K2EG63-F1
#
_cell.length_a   1.000
_cell.length_b   1.000
_cell.length_c   1.000
_cell.angle_alpha   90.00
_cell.angle_beta   90.00
_cell.angle_gamma   90.00
#
_symmetry.space_group_name_H-M   'P 1'
#
loop_
_entity.id
_entity.type
_entity.pdbx_description
1 polymer ?
#
loop_
_entity_poly.entity_id
_entity_poly.type
_entity_poly.pdbx_seq_one_letter_code
_entity_poly.pdbx_strand_id
1 'polypeptide(L)' 'EYHWSFGDGNEAKAQNVSHAYDAPGEYQIVLEVTDIHGASSVMRWNWKVE' A
#
# COMPACT_ATOMS: atom_id res chain seq x y z
N GLU A 1 13.07 2.95 -2.83
CA GLU A 1 12.10 1.90 -3.18
C GLU A 1 10.74 2.24 -2.59
N TYR A 2 9.66 1.95 -3.33
CA TYR A 2 8.28 2.06 -2.86
C TYR A 2 7.71 0.65 -2.80
N HIS A 3 7.09 0.29 -1.67
CA HIS A 3 6.42 -0.98 -1.48
C HIS A 3 5.00 -0.74 -0.95
N TRP A 4 4.01 -1.24 -1.67
CA TRP A 4 2.61 -1.14 -1.30
C TRP A 4 2.08 -2.51 -0.92
N SER A 5 1.31 -2.58 0.16
CA SER A 5 0.45 -3.72 0.49
C SER A 5 -0.97 -3.18 0.66
N PHE A 6 -1.94 -3.73 -0.09
CA PHE A 6 -3.30 -3.17 -0.15
C PHE A 6 -4.26 -3.76 0.88
N GLY A 7 -3.85 -4.78 1.63
CA GLY A 7 -4.67 -5.41 2.67
C GLY A 7 -5.64 -6.47 2.14
N ASP A 8 -5.70 -6.69 0.84
CA ASP A 8 -6.46 -7.75 0.16
C ASP A 8 -5.57 -8.92 -0.33
N GLY A 9 -4.28 -8.87 -0.02
CA GLY A 9 -3.26 -9.84 -0.45
C GLY A 9 -2.46 -9.41 -1.68
N ASN A 10 -2.81 -8.30 -2.33
CA ASN A 10 -2.05 -7.74 -3.45
C ASN A 10 -0.98 -6.75 -2.96
N GLU A 11 0.11 -6.65 -3.73
CA GLU A 11 1.25 -5.78 -3.47
C GLU A 11 1.75 -5.09 -4.76
N ALA A 12 2.47 -3.98 -4.62
CA ALA A 12 3.07 -3.28 -5.76
C ALA A 12 4.39 -2.57 -5.42
N LYS A 13 5.28 -2.47 -6.42
CA LYS A 13 6.60 -1.82 -6.30
C LYS A 13 6.78 -0.65 -7.28
N ALA A 14 5.96 0.38 -7.12
CA ALA A 14 6.07 1.61 -7.90
C ALA A 14 5.69 2.83 -7.07
N GLN A 15 6.19 4.00 -7.45
CA GLN A 15 5.88 5.26 -6.76
C GLN A 15 4.39 5.62 -6.86
N ASN A 16 3.79 5.41 -8.03
CA ASN A 16 2.38 5.65 -8.30
C ASN A 16 1.75 4.34 -8.75
N VAL A 17 0.66 3.95 -8.09
CA VAL A 17 -0.07 2.71 -8.37
C VAL A 17 -1.56 3.00 -8.38
N SER A 18 -2.31 2.29 -9.21
CA SER A 18 -3.76 2.18 -9.12
C SER A 18 -4.10 0.74 -8.76
N HIS A 19 -4.93 0.55 -7.74
CA HIS A 19 -5.37 -0.75 -7.27
C HIS A 19 -6.89 -0.74 -7.12
N ALA A 20 -7.55 -1.83 -7.52
CA ALA A 20 -8.99 -1.99 -7.46
C ALA A 20 -9.33 -3.22 -6.60
N TYR A 21 -10.41 -3.13 -5.84
CA TYR A 21 -10.83 -4.18 -4.92
C TYR A 21 -12.09 -4.84 -5.43
N ASP A 22 -12.09 -6.16 -5.47
CA ASP A 22 -13.18 -6.97 -6.05
C ASP A 22 -14.38 -7.12 -5.09
N ALA A 23 -14.18 -6.87 -3.80
CA ALA A 23 -15.20 -7.04 -2.77
C ALA A 23 -15.31 -5.81 -1.85
N PRO A 24 -16.51 -5.52 -1.32
CA PRO A 24 -16.67 -4.59 -0.21
C PRO A 24 -15.94 -5.08 1.03
N GLY A 25 -15.38 -4.16 1.80
CA GLY A 25 -14.59 -4.48 2.98
C GLY A 25 -13.79 -3.31 3.51
N GLU A 26 -13.17 -3.52 4.68
CA GLU A 26 -12.19 -2.59 5.23
C GLU A 26 -10.79 -3.13 4.95
N TYR A 27 -9.98 -2.30 4.30
CA TYR A 27 -8.64 -2.65 3.85
C TYR A 27 -7.61 -1.71 4.48
N GLN A 28 -6.59 -2.31 5.10
CA GLN A 28 -5.45 -1.58 5.62
C GLN A 28 -4.38 -1.47 4.53
N ILE A 29 -4.27 -0.30 3.92
CA ILE A 29 -3.25 0.03 2.94
C ILE A 29 -1.98 0.43 3.67
N VAL A 30 -0.85 -0.15 3.27
CA VAL A 30 0.48 0.15 3.82
C VAL A 30 1.40 0.57 2.68
N LEU A 31 2.07 1.71 2.83
CA LEU A 31 3.18 2.12 1.98
C LEU A 31 4.46 2.14 2.81
N GLU A 32 5.47 1.42 2.38
CA GLU A 32 6.84 1.53 2.87
C GLU A 32 7.72 2.18 1.80
N VAL A 33 8.41 3.25 2.17
CA VAL A 33 9.37 3.95 1.31
C VAL A 33 10.74 3.84 1.92
N THR A 34 11.71 3.34 1.15
CA THR A 34 13.13 3.29 1.54
C THR A 34 13.95 4.22 0.65
N ASP A 35 14.75 5.10 1.22
CA ASP A 35 15.63 6.00 0.47
C ASP A 35 16.95 5.31 0.03
N ILE A 36 17.82 6.06 -0.66
CA ILE A 36 19.10 5.52 -1.14
C ILE A 36 20.11 5.23 -0.03
N HIS A 37 19.89 5.75 1.17
CA HIS A 37 20.72 5.52 2.35
C HIS A 37 20.19 4.37 3.21
N GLY A 38 19.09 3.72 2.79
CA GLY A 38 18.44 2.63 3.50
C GLY A 38 17.51 3.08 4.63
N ALA A 39 17.23 4.38 4.76
CA ALA A 39 16.25 4.86 5.72
C ALA A 39 14.83 4.59 5.21
N SER A 40 13.98 4.01 6.05
CA SER A 40 12.60 3.70 5.69
C SER A 40 11.57 4.49 6.49
N SER A 41 10.41 4.73 5.86
CA SER A 41 9.22 5.31 6.48
C SER A 41 7.99 4.52 6.06
N VAL A 42 7.06 4.32 7.00
CA VAL A 42 5.85 3.54 6.78
C VAL A 42 4.61 4.40 7.01
N MET A 43 3.72 4.40 6.03
CA MET A 43 2.41 5.04 6.09
C MET A 43 1.31 3.98 6.07
N ARG A 44 0.23 4.24 6.80
CA ARG A 44 -0.92 3.32 6.92
C ARG A 44 -2.22 4.09 6.73
N TRP A 45 -3.14 3.50 5.98
CA TRP A 45 -4.49 4.02 5.79
C TRP A 45 -5.51 2.90 5.96
N ASN A 46 -6.63 3.21 6.60
CA ASN A 46 -7.79 2.32 6.65
C ASN A 46 -8.81 2.86 5.66
N TRP A 47 -9.06 2.10 4.61
CA TRP A 47 -10.03 2.46 3.59
C TRP A 47 -11.19 1.47 3.57
N LYS A 48 -12.40 2.00 3.45
CA LYS A 48 -13.62 1.20 3.35
C LYS A 48 -14.12 1.22 1.91
N VAL A 49 -14.18 0.05 1.31
CA VAL A 49 -14.86 -0.23 0.04
C VAL A 49 -16.30 -0.60 0.36
N GLU A 50 -17.25 0.05 -0.30
CA GLU A 50 -18.69 -0.18 -0.16
C GLU A 50 -19.27 -0.88 -1.40
#